data_AF-A0A382VMV5-F1
#
_entry.id   AF-A0A382VMV5-F1
#
_cell.length_a   1.000
_cell.length_b   1.000
_cell.length_c   1.000
_cell.angle_alpha   90.00
_cell.angle_beta   90.00
_cell.angle_gamma   90.00
#
_symmetry.space_group_name_H-M   'P 1'
#
loop_
_entity.id
_entity.type
_entity.pdbx_description
1 polymer ?
#
loop_
_entity_poly.entity_id
_entity_poly.type
_entity_poly.pdbx_seq_one_letter_code
_entity_poly.pdbx_strand_id
1 'polypeptide(L)' 'MKFFDNYLTDEHRMVRDTCRRFAETEILPHAIEWEEAEYFPDELFKKAGDAGIIGAG' A
#
# COMPACT_ATOMS: atom_id res chain seq x y z
N MET A 1 12.19 14.39 -8.10
CA MET A 1 11.35 13.79 -9.15
C MET A 1 12.02 12.49 -9.57
N LYS A 2 11.38 11.34 -9.39
CA LYS A 2 11.94 10.05 -9.86
C LYS A 2 11.76 9.98 -11.38
N PHE A 3 12.67 9.30 -12.08
CA PHE A 3 12.65 9.17 -13.55
C PHE A 3 11.28 8.78 -14.13
N PHE A 4 10.54 7.93 -13.41
CA PHE A 4 9.25 7.41 -13.88
C PHE A 4 8.04 8.34 -13.68
N ASP A 5 8.17 9.45 -12.95
CA ASP A 5 7.04 10.33 -12.62
C ASP A 5 6.41 10.98 -13.88
N ASN A 6 7.19 11.13 -14.94
CA ASN A 6 6.74 11.71 -16.21
C ASN A 6 5.80 10.79 -17.02
N TYR A 7 5.75 9.49 -16.68
CA TYR A 7 4.90 8.52 -17.37
C TYR A 7 3.57 8.25 -16.64
N LEU A 8 3.34 8.85 -15.48
CA LEU A 8 2.13 8.64 -14.69
C LEU A 8 1.03 9.63 -15.13
N THR A 9 -0.16 9.12 -15.39
CA THR A 9 -1.38 9.93 -15.45
C THR A 9 -1.76 10.39 -14.04
N ASP A 10 -2.70 11.33 -13.92
CA ASP A 10 -3.19 11.77 -12.61
C ASP A 10 -3.85 10.64 -11.84
N GLU A 11 -4.56 9.74 -12.53
CA GLU A 11 -5.12 8.51 -11.95
C GLU A 11 -4.02 7.61 -11.37
N HIS A 12 -2.92 7.38 -12.11
CA HIS A 12 -1.78 6.63 -11.59
C HIS A 12 -1.17 7.29 -10.34
N ARG A 13 -1.09 8.63 -10.32
CA ARG A 13 -0.60 9.35 -9.14
C ARG A 13 -1.54 9.14 -7.94
N MET A 14 -2.85 9.18 -8.15
CA MET A 14 -3.85 8.92 -7.10
C MET A 14 -3.75 7.51 -6.52
N VAL A 15 -3.61 6.50 -7.38
CA VAL A 15 -3.42 5.10 -6.95
C VAL A 15 -2.14 4.99 -6.13
N ARG A 16 -1.02 5.52 -6.65
CA ARG A 16 0.27 5.50 -5.95
C ARG A 16 0.19 6.15 -4.57
N ASP A 17 -0.47 7.31 -4.48
CA ASP A 17 -0.58 8.04 -3.22
C ASP A 17 -1.50 7.31 -2.23
N THR A 18 -2.52 6.60 -2.70
CA THR A 18 -3.35 5.71 -1.88
C THR A 18 -2.54 4.54 -1.33
N CYS A 19 -1.79 3.84 -2.19
CA CYS A 19 -0.90 2.75 -1.76
C CYS A 19 0.18 3.24 -0.78
N ARG A 20 0.77 4.42 -1.01
CA ARG A 20 1.79 4.99 -0.12
C ARG A 20 1.21 5.24 1.27
N ARG A 21 0.07 5.93 1.35
CA ARG A 21 -0.59 6.22 2.64
C ARG A 21 -0.92 4.93 3.38
N PHE A 22 -1.47 3.94 2.69
CA PHE A 22 -1.78 2.64 3.30
C PHE A 22 -0.52 1.96 3.85
N ALA A 23 0.55 1.90 3.07
CA ALA A 23 1.80 1.30 3.52
C ALA A 23 2.40 2.03 4.74
N GLU A 24 2.40 3.36 4.73
CA GLU A 24 2.95 4.17 5.83
C GLU A 24 2.12 4.07 7.12
N THR A 25 0.82 3.85 7.03
CA THR A 25 -0.10 3.87 8.18
C THR A 25 -0.44 2.48 8.71
N GLU A 26 -0.63 1.50 7.82
CA GLU A 26 -1.11 0.16 8.19
C GLU A 26 0.00 -0.89 8.21
N ILE A 27 1.10 -0.70 7.47
CA ILE A 27 2.19 -1.69 7.34
C ILE A 27 3.43 -1.25 8.10
N LEU A 28 3.95 -0.06 7.81
CA LEU A 28 5.25 0.40 8.28
C LEU A 28 5.43 0.33 9.82
N PRO A 29 4.42 0.65 10.65
CA PRO A 29 4.57 0.56 12.11
C PRO A 29 4.83 -0.87 12.63
N HIS A 30 4.44 -1.89 11.85
CA HIS A 30 4.47 -3.29 12.27
C HIS A 30 5.42 -4.17 11.44
N ALA A 31 6.02 -3.63 10.37
CA ALA A 31 6.74 -4.39 9.38
C ALA A 31 7.87 -5.26 9.96
N ILE A 32 8.64 -4.72 10.92
CA ILE A 32 9.75 -5.46 11.56
C ILE A 32 9.23 -6.59 12.46
N GLU A 33 8.19 -6.33 13.26
CA GLU A 33 7.57 -7.34 14.12
C GLU A 33 7.03 -8.52 13.31
N TRP A 34 6.36 -8.21 12.19
CA TRP A 34 5.79 -9.21 11.28
C TRP A 34 6.86 -10.03 10.56
N GLU A 35 7.97 -9.40 10.17
CA GLU A 35 9.11 -10.09 9.57
C GLU A 35 9.74 -11.07 10.58
N GLU A 36 10.03 -10.62 11.80
CA GLU A 36 10.61 -11.47 12.86
C GLU A 36 9.68 -12.63 13.25
N ALA A 37 8.36 -12.41 13.21
CA ALA A 37 7.35 -13.41 13.53
C ALA A 37 6.96 -14.32 12.36
N GLU A 38 7.46 -14.08 11.15
CA GLU A 38 7.05 -14.75 9.91
C GLU A 38 5.52 -14.75 9.70
N TYR A 39 4.86 -13.65 10.05
CA TYR A 39 3.40 -13.55 10.14
C TYR A 39 2.85 -12.27 9.51
N PHE A 40 1.67 -12.35 8.89
CA PHE A 40 0.88 -11.20 8.46
C PHE A 40 -0.56 -11.30 8.97
N PRO A 41 -1.15 -10.21 9.53
CA PRO A 41 -2.53 -10.23 9.98
C PRO A 41 -3.56 -10.36 8.84
N ASP A 42 -4.55 -11.22 9.00
CA ASP A 42 -5.64 -11.40 8.02
C ASP A 42 -6.43 -10.09 7.80
N GLU A 43 -6.68 -9.32 8.87
CA GLU A 43 -7.32 -8.01 8.82
C GLU A 43 -6.62 -7.02 7.88
N LEU A 44 -5.30 -7.15 7.67
CA LEU A 44 -4.56 -6.27 6.77
C LEU A 44 -5.08 -6.37 5.34
N PHE A 45 -5.38 -7.59 4.88
CA PHE A 45 -5.92 -7.82 3.53
C PHE A 45 -7.33 -7.26 3.39
N LYS A 46 -8.15 -7.34 4.43
CA LYS A 46 -9.48 -6.72 4.45
C LYS A 46 -9.37 -5.20 4.33
N LYS A 47 -8.51 -4.56 5.12
CA LYS A 47 -8.28 -3.12 5.02
C LYS A 47 -7.75 -2.71 3.64
N ALA A 48 -6.86 -3.50 3.04
CA ALA A 48 -6.36 -3.25 1.69
C ALA A 48 -7.46 -3.35 0.63
N GLY A 49 -8.42 -4.27 0.80
CA GLY A 49 -9.62 -4.37 -0.03
C GLY A 49 -10.53 -3.14 0.13
N ASP A 50 -10.82 -2.74 1.36
CA ASP A 50 -11.65 -1.55 1.65
C ASP A 50 -11.00 -0.25 1.13
N ALA A 51 -9.66 -0.20 1.10
CA ALA A 51 -8.89 0.91 0.53
C ALA A 51 -8.82 0.89 -1.01
N GLY A 52 -9.40 -0.13 -1.68
CA GLY A 52 -9.38 -0.28 -3.13
C GLY A 52 -8.02 -0.64 -3.72
N ILE A 53 -7.09 -1.17 -2.90
CA ILE A 53 -5.75 -1.57 -3.34
C ILE A 53 -5.79 -2.99 -3.94
N ILE A 54 -6.60 -3.88 -3.38
CA ILE A 54 -6.83 -5.23 -3.89
C ILE A 54 -8.13 -5.23 -4.69
N GLY A 55 -8.10 -5.81 -5.90
CA GLY A 55 -9.27 -5.84 -6.78
C GLY A 55 -9.49 -4.56 -7.58
N ALA A 56 -8.47 -3.69 -7.67
CA ALA A 56 -8.48 -2.55 -8.58
C ALA A 56 -8.54 -3.05 -10.04
N GLY A 57 -9.59 -2.65 -10.77
CA GLY A 57 -9.85 -3.02 -12.16
C GLY A 57 -10.80 -2.04 -12.83
#